data_AF-A0A661F1X9-F1
#
_entry.id   AF-A0A661F1X9-F1
#
_cell.length_a   1.000
_cell.length_b   1.000
_cell.length_c   1.000
_cell.angle_alpha   90.00
_cell.angle_beta   90.00
_cell.angle_gamma   90.00
#
_symmetry.space_group_name_H-M   'P 1'
#
loop_
_entity.id
_entity.type
_entity.pdbx_description
1 polymer ?
#
loop_
_entity_poly.entity_id
_entity_poly.type
_entity_poly.pdbx_seq_one_letter_code
_entity_poly.pdbx_strand_id
1 'polypeptide(L)' 'MKIVYEISGVEESRLTFIEILSAEFMSRTGVGVYVYLTPMDVNNLFRVYLTHSKTISIFVREYVRHYSNDNNIY' A
#
# COMPACT_ATOMS: atom_id res chain seq x y z
N MET A 1 8.59 -5.88 27.95
CA MET A 1 8.54 -4.63 27.18
C MET A 1 8.89 -4.85 25.70
N LYS A 2 8.38 -5.92 25.06
CA LYS A 2 8.69 -6.29 23.66
C LYS A 2 7.54 -5.92 22.71
N ILE A 3 6.31 -6.02 23.21
CA ILE A 3 5.05 -5.79 22.49
C ILE A 3 4.94 -4.35 21.97
N VAL A 4 5.40 -3.35 22.74
CA VAL A 4 5.29 -1.93 22.35
C VAL A 4 6.19 -1.59 21.15
N TYR A 5 7.40 -2.15 21.08
CA TYR A 5 8.32 -1.94 19.95
C TYR A 5 7.87 -2.64 18.67
N GLU A 6 7.25 -3.81 18.81
CA GLU A 6 6.71 -4.58 17.69
C GLU A 6 5.48 -3.87 17.10
N ILE A 7 4.62 -3.29 17.96
CA ILE A 7 3.50 -2.45 17.53
C ILE A 7 3.99 -1.17 16.85
N SER A 8 5.02 -0.50 17.39
CA SER A 8 5.53 0.75 16.80
C SER A 8 6.18 0.52 15.43
N GLY A 9 6.94 -0.56 15.26
CA GLY A 9 7.56 -0.89 13.97
C GLY A 9 6.56 -1.29 12.89
N VAL A 10 5.47 -1.97 13.27
CA VAL A 10 4.38 -2.31 12.35
C VAL A 10 3.61 -1.06 11.94
N GLU A 11 3.35 -0.14 12.88
CA GLU A 11 2.62 1.10 12.57
C GLU A 11 3.45 2.04 11.68
N GLU A 12 4.76 2.17 11.92
CA GLU A 12 5.67 2.91 11.05
C GLU A 12 5.69 2.30 9.63
N SER A 13 5.80 0.97 9.54
CA SER A 13 5.74 0.25 8.26
C SER A 13 4.41 0.46 7.53
N ARG A 14 3.30 0.59 8.28
CA ARG A 14 1.95 0.83 7.74
C ARG A 14 1.83 2.23 7.15
N LEU A 15 2.37 3.24 7.84
CA LEU A 15 2.39 4.62 7.35
C LEU A 15 3.23 4.72 6.07
N THR A 16 4.45 4.18 6.08
CA THR A 16 5.30 4.13 4.89
C THR A 16 4.63 3.38 3.73
N PHE A 17 3.92 2.29 4.03
CA PHE A 17 3.15 1.57 3.01
C PHE A 17 2.08 2.45 2.35
N ILE A 18 1.29 3.16 3.16
CA ILE A 18 0.24 4.06 2.65
C ILE A 18 0.83 5.20 1.84
N GLU A 19 1.94 5.79 2.28
CA GLU A 19 2.63 6.87 1.58
C GLU A 19 3.13 6.41 0.20
N ILE A 20 3.82 5.28 0.14
CA ILE A 20 4.34 4.72 -1.11
C ILE A 20 3.18 4.31 -2.04
N LEU A 21 2.11 3.72 -1.50
CA LEU A 21 0.91 3.37 -2.26
C LEU A 21 0.25 4.62 -2.85
N SER A 22 0.06 5.66 -2.05
CA SER A 22 -0.53 6.92 -2.49
C SER A 22 0.33 7.60 -3.57
N ALA A 23 1.66 7.59 -3.40
CA ALA A 23 2.58 8.15 -4.38
C ALA A 23 2.55 7.39 -5.73
N GLU A 24 2.50 6.06 -5.72
CA GLU A 24 2.39 5.26 -6.94
C GLU A 24 1.05 5.48 -7.65
N PHE A 25 -0.06 5.57 -6.88
CA PHE A 25 -1.38 5.93 -7.43
C PHE A 25 -1.36 7.34 -8.05
N MET A 26 -0.81 8.34 -7.36
CA MET A 26 -0.69 9.70 -7.91
C MET A 26 0.17 9.73 -9.18
N SER A 27 1.29 9.00 -9.19
CA SER A 27 2.19 8.93 -10.34
C SER A 27 1.53 8.31 -11.57
N ARG A 28 0.57 7.39 -11.40
CA ARG A 28 -0.09 6.71 -12.52
C ARG A 28 -1.41 7.34 -12.93
N THR A 29 -2.18 7.83 -11.95
CA THR A 29 -3.59 8.20 -12.16
C THR A 29 -3.81 9.70 -12.00
N GLY A 30 -2.81 10.44 -11.50
CA GLY A 30 -2.94 11.86 -11.16
C GLY A 30 -3.70 12.14 -9.86
N VAL A 31 -4.26 11.12 -9.19
CA VAL A 31 -5.00 11.29 -7.93
C VAL A 31 -4.56 10.28 -6.86
N GLY A 32 -4.86 10.59 -5.60
CA GLY A 32 -4.47 9.76 -4.46
C GLY A 32 -5.24 8.44 -4.36
N VAL A 33 -4.66 7.49 -3.63
CA VAL A 33 -5.21 6.12 -3.47
C VAL A 33 -6.66 6.08 -2.99
N TYR A 34 -7.08 7.02 -2.12
CA TYR A 34 -8.42 7.01 -1.52
C TYR A 34 -9.56 7.42 -2.47
N VAL A 35 -9.25 7.83 -3.70
CA VAL A 35 -10.26 7.95 -4.76
C VAL A 35 -10.73 6.56 -5.22
N TYR A 36 -9.86 5.57 -5.13
CA TYR A 36 -10.06 4.22 -5.66
C TYR A 36 -10.30 3.17 -4.59
N LEU A 37 -9.61 3.28 -3.46
CA LEU A 37 -9.64 2.29 -2.39
C LEU A 37 -10.16 2.90 -1.10
N THR A 38 -11.01 2.18 -0.38
CA THR A 38 -11.41 2.60 0.97
C THR A 38 -10.26 2.41 1.95
N PRO A 39 -10.28 3.09 3.13
CA PRO A 39 -9.32 2.81 4.20
C PRO A 39 -9.30 1.33 4.63
N MET A 40 -10.42 0.62 4.52
CA MET A 40 -10.48 -0.82 4.81
C MET A 40 -9.72 -1.63 3.76
N ASP A 41 -9.87 -1.31 2.48
CA ASP A 41 -9.15 -1.98 1.39
C ASP A 41 -7.64 -1.79 1.52
N VAL A 42 -7.20 -0.56 1.84
CA VAL A 42 -5.77 -0.25 2.05
C VAL A 42 -5.20 -1.04 3.24
N ASN A 43 -5.94 -1.14 4.35
CA ASN A 43 -5.51 -1.94 5.49
C ASN A 43 -5.47 -3.44 5.18
N ASN A 44 -6.43 -3.95 4.42
CA ASN A 44 -6.42 -5.34 3.95
C ASN A 44 -5.23 -5.61 3.04
N LEU A 45 -4.93 -4.69 2.12
CA LEU A 45 -3.78 -4.78 1.24
C LEU A 45 -2.45 -4.76 2.01
N PHE A 46 -2.34 -3.94 3.06
CA PHE A 46 -1.17 -3.96 3.94
C PHE A 46 -1.01 -5.31 4.65
N ARG A 47 -2.10 -5.92 5.13
CA ARG A 47 -2.05 -7.27 5.72
C ARG A 47 -1.58 -8.31 4.70
N VAL A 48 -2.01 -8.20 3.45
CA VAL A 48 -1.50 -9.06 2.35
C VAL A 48 0.00 -8.81 2.14
N TYR A 49 0.45 -7.56 2.11
CA TYR A 49 1.88 -7.25 2.00
C TYR A 49 2.71 -7.92 3.11
N LEU A 50 2.23 -7.93 4.35
CA LEU A 50 2.94 -8.55 5.48
C LEU A 50 3.18 -10.07 5.29
N THR A 51 2.43 -10.74 4.43
CA THR A 51 2.66 -12.16 4.11
C THR A 51 3.65 -12.38 2.95
N HIS A 52 4.20 -11.31 2.37
CA HIS A 52 5.13 -11.35 1.26
C HIS A 52 6.56 -11.02 1.71
N SER A 53 7.56 -11.64 1.07
CA SER A 53 8.97 -11.34 1.31
C SER A 53 9.51 -10.17 0.47
N LYS A 54 8.63 -9.44 -0.22
CA LYS A 54 9.00 -8.33 -1.12
C LYS A 54 9.16 -7.03 -0.32
N THR A 55 9.91 -6.07 -0.85
CA THR A 55 9.90 -4.71 -0.29
C THR A 55 8.57 -4.03 -0.59
N ILE A 56 8.18 -3.05 0.24
CA ILE A 56 6.95 -2.24 0.06
C ILE A 56 6.87 -1.70 -1.36
N SER A 57 7.94 -1.07 -1.86
CA SER A 57 7.95 -0.44 -3.19
C SER A 57 7.71 -1.43 -4.33
N ILE A 58 8.29 -2.63 -4.27
CA ILE A 58 8.07 -3.66 -5.30
C ILE A 58 6.63 -4.14 -5.26
N PHE A 59 6.14 -4.47 -4.07
CA PHE A 59 4.76 -4.95 -3.88
C PHE A 59 3.73 -3.91 -4.37
N VAL A 60 3.88 -2.65 -3.96
CA VAL A 60 3.00 -1.55 -4.36
C VAL A 60 3.01 -1.36 -5.88
N ARG A 61 4.20 -1.29 -6.49
CA ARG A 61 4.31 -1.07 -7.95
C ARG A 61 3.63 -2.16 -8.76
N GLU A 62 3.77 -3.42 -8.34
CA GLU A 62 3.06 -4.54 -8.96
C GLU A 62 1.55 -4.40 -8.78
N TYR A 63 1.11 -4.14 -7.54
CA TYR A 63 -0.31 -3.98 -7.22
C TYR A 63 -0.96 -2.88 -8.05
N VAL A 64 -0.40 -1.67 -8.06
CA VAL A 64 -1.01 -0.54 -8.80
C VAL A 64 -0.98 -0.81 -10.31
N ARG A 65 0.07 -1.45 -10.84
CA ARG A 65 0.07 -1.84 -12.26
C ARG A 65 -1.06 -2.82 -12.60
N HIS A 66 -1.29 -3.83 -11.76
CA HIS A 66 -2.39 -4.78 -11.95
C HIS A 66 -3.75 -4.09 -11.81
N TYR A 67 -3.92 -3.29 -10.76
CA TYR A 67 -5.13 -2.50 -10.52
C TYR A 67 -5.46 -1.57 -11.69
N SER A 68 -4.49 -0.83 -12.21
CA SER A 68 -4.64 0.05 -13.38
C SER A 68 -5.09 -0.72 -14.62
N ASN A 69 -4.49 -1.87 -14.89
CA ASN A 69 -4.86 -2.69 -16.05
C ASN A 69 -6.27 -3.24 -15.93
N ASP A 70 -6.63 -3.77 -14.77
CA ASP A 70 -7.94 -4.40 -14.53
C ASP A 70 -9.08 -3.37 -14.57
N ASN A 71 -8.80 -2.12 -14.20
CA ASN A 71 -9.77 -1.03 -14.16
C ASN A 71 -9.66 -0.05 -15.33
N ASN A 72 -8.78 -0.28 -16.31
CA ASN A 72 -8.50 0.62 -17.44
C ASN A 72 -8.16 2.06 -17.01
N ILE A 73 -7.32 2.20 -15.98
CA ILE A 73 -6.86 3.51 -15.46
C ILE A 73 -5.45 3.75 -16.03
N TYR A 74 -5.33 4.69 -16.97
CA TYR A 74 -4.10 5.04 -17.70
C TYR A 74 -3.56 6.42 -17.34
#